data_AF-A0A7D5C597-F1
#
_entry.id   AF-A0A7D5C597-F1
#
_cell.length_a   1.000
_cell.length_b   1.000
_cell.length_c   1.000
_cell.angle_alpha   90.00
_cell.angle_beta   90.00
_cell.angle_gamma   90.00
#
_symmetry.space_group_name_H-M   'P 1'
#
loop_
_entity.id
_entity.type
_entity.pdbx_description
1 polymer ?
#
loop_
_entity_poly.entity_id
_entity_poly.type
_entity_poly.pdbx_seq_one_letter_code
_entity_poly.pdbx_strand_id
1 'polypeptide(L)' 'MAPVARPDHVKFRREAEGGLVYDHENYGYEDASMYEVSDTVIDVLEFVDGERRPRDAVEREFSPAVVATLIDRGVLADVE' A
#
# COMPACT_ATOMS: atom_id res chain seq x y z
N MET A 1 8.75 16.55 -0.56
CA MET A 1 7.84 15.42 -0.29
C MET A 1 8.72 14.25 0.05
N ALA A 2 8.43 13.61 1.17
CA ALA A 2 9.11 12.38 1.52
C ALA A 2 8.68 11.26 0.56
N PRO A 3 9.57 10.30 0.28
CA PRO A 3 9.22 9.12 -0.50
C PRO A 3 8.20 8.26 0.24
N VAL A 4 7.50 7.43 -0.52
CA VAL A 4 6.56 6.44 -0.01
C VAL A 4 7.11 5.04 -0.23
N ALA A 5 6.78 4.14 0.68
CA ALA A 5 7.10 2.73 0.56
C ALA A 5 5.96 1.88 1.14
N ARG A 6 5.92 0.60 0.72
CA ARG A 6 5.09 -0.40 1.40
C ARG A 6 5.68 -0.67 2.80
N PRO A 7 4.91 -0.57 3.88
CA PRO A 7 5.37 -0.97 5.20
C PRO A 7 5.72 -2.47 5.25
N ASP A 8 6.71 -2.84 6.07
CA ASP A 8 7.18 -4.23 6.16
C ASP A 8 6.11 -5.23 6.61
N HIS A 9 5.21 -4.77 7.49
CA HIS A 9 4.08 -5.54 8.04
C HIS A 9 2.91 -5.68 7.04
N VAL A 10 2.87 -4.87 5.98
CA VAL A 10 1.85 -4.98 4.93
C VAL A 10 2.29 -6.03 3.91
N LYS A 11 1.55 -7.12 3.75
CA LYS A 11 1.73 -8.07 2.63
C LYS A 11 0.58 -7.91 1.64
N PHE A 12 0.80 -8.28 0.38
CA PHE A 12 -0.25 -8.26 -0.62
C PHE A 12 -0.11 -9.40 -1.62
N ARG A 13 -1.21 -9.72 -2.29
CA ARG A 13 -1.26 -10.71 -3.36
C ARG A 13 -2.26 -10.28 -4.43
N ARG A 14 -1.88 -10.40 -5.70
CA ARG A 14 -2.78 -10.21 -6.84
C ARG A 14 -3.68 -11.42 -7.04
N GLU A 15 -4.96 -11.16 -7.31
CA GLU A 15 -5.99 -12.14 -7.64
C GLU A 15 -6.66 -11.79 -8.97
N ALA A 16 -7.54 -12.66 -9.48
CA ALA A 16 -8.13 -12.52 -10.82
C ALA A 16 -8.99 -11.26 -11.00
N GLU A 17 -9.57 -10.72 -9.91
CA GLU A 17 -10.44 -9.54 -9.92
C GLU A 17 -9.96 -8.47 -8.90
N GLY A 18 -8.65 -8.31 -8.72
CA GLY A 18 -8.05 -7.34 -7.82
C GLY A 18 -6.93 -7.93 -6.97
N GLY A 19 -7.02 -7.79 -5.65
CA GLY A 19 -6.15 -8.55 -4.76
C GLY A 19 -6.45 -8.37 -3.28
N LEU A 20 -5.59 -8.97 -2.47
CA LEU A 20 -5.69 -8.98 -1.03
C LEU A 20 -4.52 -8.23 -0.42
N VAL A 21 -4.81 -7.42 0.61
CA VAL A 21 -3.81 -6.77 1.47
C VAL A 21 -3.95 -7.32 2.88
N TYR A 22 -2.83 -7.71 3.47
CA TYR A 22 -2.71 -8.23 4.82
C TYR A 22 -1.94 -7.21 5.65
N ASP A 23 -2.59 -6.64 6.66
CA ASP A 23 -1.94 -5.79 7.66
C ASP A 23 -1.60 -6.62 8.91
N HIS A 24 -0.30 -6.75 9.18
CA HIS A 24 0.22 -7.48 10.35
C HIS A 24 0.65 -6.53 11.50
N GLU A 25 0.42 -5.21 11.43
CA GLU A 25 0.83 -4.29 12.51
C GLU A 25 0.01 -4.46 13.80
N ASN A 26 -1.15 -5.12 13.73
CA ASN A 26 -2.01 -5.41 14.88
C ASN A 26 -1.49 -6.54 15.80
N TYR A 27 -0.21 -6.51 16.17
CA TYR A 27 0.35 -7.41 17.19
C TYR A 27 -0.12 -6.98 18.60
N GLY A 28 -1.41 -7.18 18.89
CA GLY A 28 -2.02 -6.85 20.18
C GLY A 28 -3.55 -6.96 20.21
N TYR A 29 -4.20 -6.95 19.04
CA TYR A 29 -5.59 -7.37 18.86
C TYR A 29 -5.59 -8.57 17.93
N GLU A 30 -6.37 -9.59 18.27
CA GLU A 30 -6.22 -11.00 17.86
C GLU A 30 -6.44 -11.33 16.36
N ASP A 31 -6.33 -10.39 15.42
CA ASP A 31 -6.58 -10.66 14.00
C ASP A 31 -5.70 -9.80 13.06
N ALA A 32 -4.89 -10.47 12.23
CA ALA A 32 -4.25 -9.84 11.09
C ALA A 32 -5.35 -9.36 10.14
N SER A 33 -5.45 -8.05 9.91
CA SER A 33 -6.56 -7.51 9.13
C SER A 33 -6.33 -7.76 7.65
N MET A 34 -7.24 -8.53 7.03
CA MET A 34 -7.23 -8.81 5.60
C MET A 34 -8.29 -7.96 4.89
N TYR A 35 -7.88 -7.30 3.80
CA TYR A 35 -8.74 -6.43 3.01
C TYR A 35 -8.72 -6.83 1.54
N GLU A 36 -9.90 -6.96 0.94
CA GLU A 36 -10.06 -7.05 -0.51
C GLU A 36 -9.92 -5.65 -1.12
N VAL A 37 -9.04 -5.54 -2.11
CA VAL A 37 -8.72 -4.28 -2.79
C VAL A 37 -8.83 -4.43 -4.30
N SER A 38 -9.06 -3.30 -4.96
CA SER A 38 -9.09 -3.23 -6.42
C SER A 38 -7.69 -3.43 -7.02
N ASP A 39 -7.65 -3.81 -8.30
CA ASP A 39 -6.42 -4.00 -9.07
C ASP A 39 -5.48 -2.80 -9.00
N THR A 40 -6.02 -1.58 -9.05
CA THR A 40 -5.26 -0.33 -8.91
C THR A 40 -4.44 -0.26 -7.61
N VAL A 41 -4.96 -0.79 -6.50
CA VAL A 41 -4.23 -0.78 -5.22
C VAL A 41 -3.07 -1.77 -5.28
N ILE A 42 -3.28 -2.92 -5.92
CA ILE A 42 -2.23 -3.92 -6.14
C ILE A 42 -1.16 -3.35 -7.06
N ASP A 43 -1.52 -2.68 -8.16
CA ASP A 43 -0.56 -2.03 -9.06
C ASP A 43 0.27 -0.97 -8.33
N VAL A 44 -0.34 -0.16 -7.45
CA VAL A 44 0.41 0.80 -6.61
C VAL A 44 1.41 0.07 -5.71
N LEU A 45 0.98 -1.00 -5.05
CA LEU A 45 1.81 -1.79 -4.15
C LEU A 45 2.95 -2.48 -4.89
N GLU A 46 2.71 -3.04 -6.08
CA GLU A 46 3.74 -3.61 -6.96
C GLU A 46 4.73 -2.53 -7.44
N PHE A 47 4.25 -1.32 -7.73
CA PHE A 47 5.09 -0.22 -8.19
C PHE A 47 6.11 0.25 -7.14
N VAL A 48 5.73 0.18 -5.85
CA VAL A 48 6.58 0.53 -4.71
C VAL A 48 7.18 -0.69 -4.01
N ASP A 49 6.96 -1.91 -4.52
CA ASP A 49 7.47 -3.11 -3.87
C ASP A 49 8.99 -3.20 -4.03
N GLY A 50 9.68 -3.43 -2.91
CA GLY A 50 11.13 -3.58 -2.88
C GLY A 50 11.94 -2.28 -3.02
N GLU A 51 11.32 -1.12 -3.28
CA GLU A 51 12.03 0.17 -3.37
C GLU A 51 11.19 1.35 -2.87
N ARG A 52 11.84 2.30 -2.17
CA ARG A 52 11.23 3.58 -1.80
C ARG A 52 11.08 4.45 -3.04
N ARG A 53 9.86 4.90 -3.34
CA ARG A 53 9.58 5.73 -4.52
C ARG A 53 9.25 7.16 -4.11
N PRO A 54 9.67 8.17 -4.89
CA PRO A 54 9.26 9.55 -4.63
C PRO A 54 7.74 9.65 -4.77
N ARG A 55 7.07 10.22 -3.77
CA ARG A 55 5.61 10.35 -3.72
C ARG A 55 5.03 10.97 -5.00
N ASP A 56 5.67 12.01 -5.53
CA ASP A 56 5.24 12.69 -6.76
C ASP A 56 5.17 11.73 -7.97
N ALA A 57 6.10 10.77 -8.08
CA ALA A 57 6.06 9.80 -9.17
C ALA A 57 4.89 8.83 -9.04
N VAL A 58 4.59 8.38 -7.81
CA VAL A 58 3.45 7.48 -7.54
C VAL A 58 2.12 8.23 -7.76
N GLU A 59 2.03 9.48 -7.33
CA GLU A 59 0.84 10.32 -7.51
C GLU A 59 0.57 10.66 -8.98
N ARG A 60 1.62 10.77 -9.80
CA ARG A 60 1.48 10.99 -11.25
C ARG A 60 0.98 9.77 -12.00
N GLU A 61 1.30 8.57 -11.54
CA GLU A 61 0.84 7.32 -12.13
C GLU A 61 -0.58 6.95 -11.66
N PHE A 62 -0.86 7.07 -10.36
CA PHE A 62 -2.09 6.53 -9.74
C PHE A 62 -3.07 7.56 -9.20
N SER A 63 -2.79 8.85 -9.37
CA SER A 63 -3.50 10.00 -8.80
C SER A 63 -3.20 10.29 -7.32
N PRO A 64 -3.11 11.57 -6.93
CA PRO A 64 -2.80 11.97 -5.56
C PRO A 64 -3.86 11.55 -4.53
N ALA A 65 -5.14 11.49 -4.94
CA ALA A 65 -6.21 11.05 -4.05
C ALA A 65 -6.08 9.57 -3.63
N VAL A 66 -5.63 8.71 -4.55
CA VAL A 66 -5.42 7.28 -4.28
C VAL A 66 -4.26 7.12 -3.31
N VAL A 67 -3.11 7.75 -3.61
CA VAL A 67 -1.92 7.69 -2.75
C VAL A 67 -2.23 8.21 -1.36
N ALA A 68 -2.92 9.36 -1.24
CA ALA A 68 -3.33 9.90 0.05
C ALA A 68 -4.22 8.93 0.84
N THR A 69 -5.17 8.27 0.18
CA THR A 69 -6.05 7.27 0.80
C THR A 69 -5.29 6.04 1.27
N LEU A 70 -4.31 5.57 0.49
CA LEU A 70 -3.49 4.42 0.85
C LEU A 70 -2.57 4.72 2.04
N ILE A 71 -2.07 5.95 2.14
CA ILE A 71 -1.31 6.40 3.31
C ILE A 71 -2.21 6.49 4.55
N ASP A 72 -3.39 7.11 4.43
CA ASP A 72 -4.37 7.23 5.51
C ASP A 72 -4.79 5.87 6.08
N ARG A 73 -4.91 4.86 5.20
CA ARG A 73 -5.24 3.48 5.57
C ARG A 73 -4.05 2.65 6.05
N GLY A 74 -2.84 3.21 6.11
CA GLY A 74 -1.63 2.48 6.51
C GLY A 74 -1.13 1.46 5.49
N VAL A 75 -1.68 1.43 4.27
CA VAL A 75 -1.23 0.54 3.18
C VAL A 75 0.10 1.02 2.59
N LEU A 76 0.31 2.33 2.59
CA LEU A 76 1.59 2.99 2.28
C LEU A 76 2.06 3.77 3.49
N ALA A 77 3.38 3.85 3.68
CA ALA A 77 4.00 4.73 4.66
C ALA A 77 4.86 5.78 3.97
N ASP A 78 4.82 6.99 4.52
CA ASP A 78 5.79 8.04 4.26
C ASP A 78 7.10 7.65 4.98
N VAL A 79 8.22 7.62 4.26
CA VAL A 79 9.51 7.18 4.80
C VAL A 79 10.53 8.31 4.67
N GLU A 80 11.21 8.63 5.77
CA GLU A 80 12.30 9.62 5.83
C GLU A 80 13.63 9.09 5.25
#